data_AF-A0A2A6NH01-F1
#
_entry.id   AF-A0A2A6NH01-F1
#
_cell.length_a   1.000
_cell.length_b   1.000
_cell.length_c   1.000
_cell.angle_alpha   90.00
_cell.angle_beta   90.00
_cell.angle_gamma   90.00
#
_symmetry.space_group_name_H-M   'P 1'
#
loop_
_entity.id
_entity.type
_entity.pdbx_description
1 polymer ?
#
loop_
_entity_poly.entity_id
_entity_poly.type
_entity_poly.pdbx_seq_one_letter_code
_entity_poly.pdbx_strand_id
1 'polypeptide(L)'
;MPDPIKLRNELPFFLNGTQNREPCYWNVIPSGNYSQDLKTGGEYARAFLPMLMYNGGASDLGVIVDDMAKAARKLRPDSKGRAIDAVALGFLLEIGGIIQGLIGATAISTAAIKSRDRKRCDDIVKLVESGEVFKGLHRSTLFHNPNASIFD
;
A
#
# COMPACT_ATOMS: atom_id res chain seq x y z
N MET A 1 -11.33 15.27 -14.77
CA MET A 1 -10.64 14.16 -14.09
C MET A 1 -10.39 13.07 -15.12
N PRO A 2 -9.21 12.43 -15.15
CA PRO A 2 -8.94 11.31 -16.06
C PRO A 2 -9.93 10.15 -15.86
N ASP A 3 -10.16 9.36 -16.91
CA ASP A 3 -11.03 8.18 -16.86
C ASP A 3 -10.39 7.08 -15.98
N PRO A 4 -11.05 6.60 -14.92
CA PRO A 4 -10.50 5.58 -14.01
C PRO A 4 -10.19 4.26 -14.72
N ILE A 5 -10.94 3.89 -15.77
CA ILE A 5 -10.67 2.65 -16.52
C ILE A 5 -9.38 2.80 -17.31
N LYS A 6 -9.20 3.94 -17.97
CA LYS A 6 -7.98 4.25 -18.71
C LYS A 6 -6.77 4.29 -17.78
N LEU A 7 -6.89 4.96 -16.64
CA LEU A 7 -5.83 5.06 -15.64
C LEU A 7 -5.42 3.69 -15.10
N ARG A 8 -6.38 2.81 -14.78
CA ARG A 8 -6.10 1.42 -14.37
C ARG A 8 -5.36 0.65 -15.46
N ASN A 9 -5.82 0.76 -16.71
CA ASN A 9 -5.26 0.02 -17.83
C ASN A 9 -3.84 0.46 -18.21
N GLU A 10 -3.42 1.65 -17.76
CA GLU A 10 -2.07 2.20 -17.92
C GLU A 10 -1.11 1.78 -16.79
N LEU A 11 -1.60 1.11 -15.73
CA LEU A 11 -0.75 0.65 -14.64
C LEU A 11 0.23 -0.43 -15.12
N PRO A 12 1.51 -0.35 -14.75
CA PRO A 12 2.57 -1.22 -15.29
C PRO A 12 2.49 -2.68 -14.84
N PHE A 13 1.66 -2.96 -13.83
CA PHE A 13 1.41 -4.28 -13.26
C PHE A 13 0.01 -4.82 -13.59
N PHE A 14 -0.82 -4.05 -14.28
CA PHE A 14 -2.16 -4.46 -14.68
C PHE A 14 -2.12 -5.13 -16.05
N LEU A 15 -2.79 -6.27 -16.17
CA LEU A 15 -2.99 -6.95 -17.44
C LEU A 15 -4.47 -6.93 -17.81
N ASN A 16 -4.78 -6.27 -18.93
CA ASN A 16 -6.12 -6.24 -19.49
C ASN A 16 -6.63 -7.65 -19.76
N GLY A 17 -7.88 -7.90 -19.38
CA GLY A 17 -8.59 -9.11 -19.79
C GLY A 17 -8.85 -9.11 -21.31
N THR A 18 -9.07 -10.30 -21.85
CA THR A 18 -9.56 -10.52 -23.21
C THR A 18 -10.86 -11.32 -23.16
N GLN A 19 -11.54 -11.56 -24.29
CA GLN A 19 -12.76 -12.39 -24.31
C GLN A 19 -12.59 -13.77 -23.63
N ASN A 20 -11.37 -14.30 -23.58
CA ASN A 20 -11.07 -15.63 -23.03
C ASN A 20 -10.14 -15.58 -21.79
N ARG A 21 -9.87 -14.40 -21.23
CA ARG A 21 -8.97 -14.26 -20.08
C ARG A 21 -9.45 -13.14 -19.16
N GLU A 22 -9.68 -13.46 -17.90
CA GLU A 22 -10.00 -12.45 -16.89
C GLU A 22 -8.83 -11.45 -16.73
N PRO A 23 -9.13 -10.16 -16.44
CA PRO A 23 -8.10 -9.19 -16.10
C PRO A 23 -7.28 -9.67 -14.90
N CYS A 24 -5.97 -9.42 -14.92
CA CYS A 24 -5.09 -9.69 -13.80
C CYS A 24 -4.58 -8.37 -13.23
N TYR A 25 -4.87 -8.14 -11.96
CA TYR A 25 -4.53 -6.91 -11.26
C TYR A 25 -3.10 -6.91 -10.72
N TRP A 26 -2.39 -8.04 -10.85
CA TRP A 26 -0.97 -8.16 -10.51
C TRP A 26 -0.25 -9.15 -11.44
N ASN A 27 0.19 -8.66 -12.60
CA ASN A 27 0.96 -9.41 -13.58
C ASN A 27 2.43 -8.96 -13.56
N VAL A 28 3.12 -9.29 -12.48
CA VAL A 28 4.52 -8.90 -12.25
C VAL A 28 5.41 -10.13 -12.17
N ILE A 29 6.56 -10.06 -12.84
CA ILE A 29 7.62 -11.06 -12.72
C ILE A 29 8.81 -10.38 -12.04
N PRO A 30 9.18 -10.80 -10.82
CA PRO A 30 10.33 -10.24 -10.11
C PRO A 30 11.64 -10.49 -10.90
N SER A 31 12.57 -9.55 -10.84
CA SER A 31 13.90 -9.71 -11.45
C SER A 31 14.78 -10.69 -10.68
N GLY A 32 14.45 -10.94 -9.40
CA GLY A 32 15.27 -11.73 -8.48
C GLY A 32 16.31 -10.90 -7.73
N ASN A 33 16.51 -9.63 -8.10
CA ASN A 33 17.30 -8.69 -7.33
C ASN A 33 16.41 -7.99 -6.29
N TYR A 34 16.57 -8.37 -5.02
CA TYR A 34 15.73 -7.89 -3.92
C TYR A 34 15.61 -6.37 -3.83
N SER A 35 16.74 -5.64 -3.90
CA SER A 35 16.74 -4.18 -3.75
C SER A 35 16.09 -3.48 -4.95
N GLN A 36 16.33 -3.99 -6.16
CA GLN A 36 15.69 -3.48 -7.36
C GLN A 36 14.18 -3.77 -7.35
N ASP A 37 13.79 -4.99 -7.01
CA ASP A 37 12.40 -5.41 -6.94
C ASP A 37 11.61 -4.60 -5.92
N LEU A 38 12.18 -4.35 -4.72
CA LEU A 38 11.59 -3.45 -3.73
C LEU A 38 11.34 -2.04 -4.30
N LYS A 39 12.32 -1.48 -5.02
CA LYS A 39 12.20 -0.15 -5.61
C LYS A 39 11.11 -0.12 -6.69
N THR A 40 11.10 -1.11 -7.58
CA THR A 40 10.06 -1.28 -8.60
C THR A 40 8.67 -1.34 -7.98
N GLY A 41 8.53 -2.06 -6.87
CA GLY A 41 7.29 -2.12 -6.11
C GLY A 41 6.81 -0.75 -5.64
N GLY A 42 7.72 0.06 -5.08
CA GLY A 42 7.41 1.43 -4.67
C GLY A 42 7.04 2.34 -5.85
N GLU A 43 7.71 2.20 -7.00
CA GLU A 43 7.36 2.93 -8.22
C GLU A 43 5.94 2.57 -8.72
N TYR A 44 5.57 1.29 -8.65
CA TYR A 44 4.23 0.80 -8.97
C TYR A 44 3.16 1.34 -8.02
N ALA A 45 3.45 1.37 -6.72
CA ALA A 45 2.57 1.98 -5.73
C ALA A 45 2.30 3.46 -6.03
N ARG A 46 3.34 4.22 -6.39
CA ARG A 46 3.21 5.63 -6.78
C ARG A 46 2.37 5.82 -8.04
N ALA A 47 2.54 4.95 -9.04
CA ALA A 47 1.71 4.95 -10.24
C ALA A 47 0.23 4.64 -9.94
N PHE A 48 -0.04 3.85 -8.89
CA PHE A 48 -1.38 3.54 -8.44
C PHE A 48 -2.07 4.65 -7.64
N LEU A 49 -1.34 5.55 -6.98
CA LEU A 49 -1.92 6.58 -6.11
C LEU A 49 -3.06 7.40 -6.73
N PRO A 50 -3.00 7.82 -8.02
CA PRO A 50 -4.10 8.57 -8.61
C PRO A 50 -5.41 7.77 -8.66
N MET A 51 -5.35 6.43 -8.70
CA MET A 51 -6.55 5.57 -8.63
C MET A 51 -7.25 5.67 -7.26
N LEU A 52 -6.51 5.86 -6.17
CA LEU A 52 -7.09 5.97 -4.82
C LEU A 52 -7.99 7.20 -4.64
N MET A 53 -7.90 8.19 -5.54
CA MET A 53 -8.80 9.35 -5.56
C MET A 53 -10.21 9.01 -6.08
N TYR A 54 -10.38 7.85 -6.72
CA TYR A 54 -11.65 7.36 -7.20
C TYR A 54 -12.21 6.32 -6.23
N ASN A 55 -13.52 6.31 -5.98
CA ASN A 55 -14.14 5.31 -5.09
C ASN A 55 -13.82 3.86 -5.49
N GLY A 56 -13.52 3.60 -6.77
CA GLY A 56 -13.08 2.29 -7.26
C GLY A 56 -11.64 1.90 -6.87
N GLY A 57 -10.74 2.87 -6.62
CA GLY A 57 -9.34 2.59 -6.30
C GLY A 57 -9.13 1.89 -4.97
N ALA A 58 -9.95 2.19 -3.95
CA ALA A 58 -9.88 1.48 -2.67
C ALA A 58 -10.37 0.02 -2.79
N SER A 59 -11.38 -0.23 -3.61
CA SER A 59 -11.85 -1.59 -3.93
C SER A 59 -10.83 -2.36 -4.76
N ASP A 60 -10.24 -1.71 -5.76
CA ASP A 60 -9.21 -2.30 -6.62
C ASP A 60 -7.94 -2.65 -5.83
N LEU A 61 -7.59 -1.90 -4.78
CA LEU A 61 -6.45 -2.23 -3.91
C LEU A 61 -6.62 -3.62 -3.26
N GLY A 62 -7.83 -3.96 -2.81
CA GLY A 62 -8.10 -5.30 -2.26
C GLY A 62 -7.90 -6.42 -3.29
N VAL A 63 -8.34 -6.19 -4.54
CA VAL A 63 -8.17 -7.13 -5.65
C VAL A 63 -6.70 -7.27 -6.05
N ILE A 64 -5.96 -6.16 -6.11
CA ILE A 64 -4.52 -6.14 -6.39
C ILE A 64 -3.76 -6.99 -5.36
N VAL A 65 -4.04 -6.82 -4.07
CA VAL A 65 -3.37 -7.57 -2.99
C VAL A 65 -3.72 -9.06 -3.03
N ASP A 66 -4.96 -9.42 -3.37
CA ASP A 66 -5.34 -10.82 -3.56
C ASP A 66 -4.61 -11.45 -4.77
N ASP A 67 -4.51 -10.72 -5.88
CA ASP A 67 -3.77 -11.16 -7.07
C ASP A 67 -2.25 -11.26 -6.83
N MET A 68 -1.66 -10.41 -6.00
CA MET A 68 -0.27 -10.57 -5.51
C MET A 68 -0.09 -11.91 -4.79
N ALA A 69 -0.99 -12.23 -3.86
CA ALA A 69 -0.92 -13.47 -3.09
C ALA A 69 -1.11 -14.70 -3.99
N LYS A 70 -2.01 -14.63 -4.98
CA LYS A 70 -2.17 -15.68 -6.00
C LYS A 70 -0.91 -15.84 -6.86
N ALA A 71 -0.32 -14.75 -7.34
CA ALA A 71 0.88 -14.77 -8.18
C ALA A 71 2.06 -15.41 -7.43
N ALA A 72 2.25 -15.02 -6.17
CA ALA A 72 3.36 -15.54 -5.38
C ALA A 72 3.18 -17.02 -5.00
N ARG A 73 1.95 -17.50 -4.76
CA ARG A 73 1.67 -18.94 -4.62
C ARG A 73 1.97 -19.73 -5.89
N LYS A 74 1.72 -19.18 -7.08
CA LYS A 74 2.08 -19.82 -8.35
C LYS A 74 3.61 -19.93 -8.52
N LEU A 75 4.35 -18.91 -8.10
CA LEU A 75 5.82 -18.90 -8.17
C LEU A 75 6.47 -19.80 -7.12
N ARG A 76 5.81 -20.02 -5.97
CA ARG A 76 6.34 -20.82 -4.84
C ARG A 76 5.26 -21.73 -4.26
N PRO A 77 4.84 -22.79 -5.00
CA PRO A 77 3.74 -23.67 -4.61
C PRO A 77 4.00 -24.40 -3.28
N ASP A 78 5.26 -24.65 -2.95
CA ASP A 78 5.65 -25.40 -1.73
C ASP A 78 5.89 -24.50 -0.50
N SER A 79 5.68 -23.19 -0.62
CA SER A 79 5.94 -22.28 0.51
C SER A 79 4.79 -22.31 1.52
N LYS A 80 5.09 -22.66 2.78
CA LYS A 80 4.13 -22.73 3.90
C LYS A 80 3.72 -21.36 4.47
N GLY A 81 4.17 -20.26 3.87
CA GLY A 81 3.90 -18.89 4.34
C GLY A 81 3.20 -18.03 3.30
N ARG A 82 2.81 -16.80 3.67
CA ARG A 82 2.44 -15.74 2.71
C ARG A 82 3.70 -15.40 1.90
N ALA A 83 4.03 -16.20 0.89
CA ALA A 83 5.03 -15.80 -0.09
C ALA A 83 4.48 -14.56 -0.76
N ILE A 84 5.12 -13.43 -0.54
CA ILE A 84 4.98 -12.22 -1.34
C ILE A 84 6.37 -11.97 -1.90
N ASP A 85 6.47 -11.70 -3.19
CA ASP A 85 7.74 -11.37 -3.81
C ASP A 85 8.20 -9.96 -3.39
N ALA A 86 9.45 -9.63 -3.71
CA ALA A 86 10.04 -8.36 -3.31
C ALA A 86 9.38 -7.14 -3.99
N VAL A 87 8.78 -7.29 -5.18
CA VAL A 87 8.02 -6.22 -5.84
C VAL A 87 6.71 -5.97 -5.12
N ALA A 88 5.97 -7.03 -4.80
CA ALA A 88 4.74 -6.94 -4.00
C ALA A 88 5.03 -6.33 -2.61
N LEU A 89 6.13 -6.73 -1.96
CA LEU A 89 6.56 -6.15 -0.69
C LEU A 89 6.86 -4.66 -0.82
N GLY A 90 7.59 -4.24 -1.86
CA GLY A 90 7.90 -2.84 -2.12
C GLY A 90 6.64 -1.99 -2.33
N PHE A 91 5.68 -2.52 -3.08
CA PHE A 91 4.38 -1.88 -3.31
C PHE A 91 3.61 -1.66 -2.00
N LEU A 92 3.48 -2.71 -1.19
CA LEU A 92 2.75 -2.67 0.07
C LEU A 92 3.39 -1.71 1.08
N LEU A 93 4.73 -1.66 1.14
CA LEU A 93 5.46 -0.74 2.02
C LEU A 93 5.24 0.72 1.62
N GLU A 94 5.29 1.03 0.32
CA GLU A 94 5.10 2.40 -0.16
C GLU A 94 3.66 2.88 0.04
N ILE A 95 2.65 2.07 -0.31
CA ILE A 95 1.23 2.41 -0.06
C ILE A 95 0.98 2.58 1.44
N GLY A 96 1.48 1.66 2.28
CA GLY A 96 1.35 1.73 3.73
C GLY A 96 1.96 3.02 4.30
N GLY A 97 3.16 3.38 3.85
CA GLY A 97 3.83 4.62 4.26
C GLY A 97 3.07 5.89 3.86
N ILE A 98 2.46 5.89 2.67
CA ILE A 98 1.65 7.03 2.20
C ILE A 98 0.37 7.18 3.02
N ILE A 99 -0.34 6.08 3.27
CA ILE A 99 -1.55 6.09 4.12
C ILE A 99 -1.20 6.58 5.53
N GLN A 100 -0.09 6.10 6.10
CA GLN A 100 0.42 6.57 7.38
C GLN A 100 0.67 8.09 7.36
N GLY A 101 1.40 8.59 6.36
CA GLY A 101 1.66 10.02 6.22
C GLY A 101 0.39 10.86 6.14
N LEU A 102 -0.63 10.39 5.41
CA LEU A 102 -1.92 11.06 5.29
C LEU A 102 -2.69 11.11 6.62
N ILE A 103 -2.71 10.02 7.38
CA ILE A 103 -3.35 9.97 8.70
C ILE A 103 -2.66 10.95 9.65
N GLY A 104 -1.32 10.95 9.68
CA GLY A 104 -0.53 11.88 10.49
C GLY A 104 -0.79 13.35 10.14
N ALA A 105 -0.76 13.69 8.85
CA ALA A 105 -1.04 15.04 8.38
C ALA A 105 -2.46 15.51 8.71
N THR A 106 -3.44 14.62 8.60
CA THR A 106 -4.83 14.90 8.97
C THR A 106 -4.97 15.16 10.47
N ALA A 107 -4.28 14.37 11.31
CA ALA A 107 -4.28 14.57 12.76
C ALA A 107 -3.68 15.93 13.15
N ILE A 108 -2.53 16.30 12.58
CA ILE A 108 -1.90 17.63 12.79
C ILE A 108 -2.84 18.74 12.33
N SER A 109 -3.39 18.63 11.13
CA SER A 109 -4.26 19.67 10.55
C SER A 109 -5.54 19.84 11.38
N THR A 110 -6.15 18.75 11.83
CA THR A 110 -7.34 18.78 12.68
C THR A 110 -7.05 19.39 14.04
N ALA A 111 -5.90 19.08 14.63
CA ALA A 111 -5.43 19.70 15.87
C ALA A 111 -5.25 21.21 15.73
N ALA A 112 -4.58 21.64 14.66
CA ALA A 112 -4.35 23.04 14.35
C ALA A 112 -5.66 23.82 14.13
N ILE A 113 -6.66 23.21 13.49
CA ILE A 113 -7.97 23.84 13.22
C ILE A 113 -8.85 23.90 14.48
N LYS A 114 -8.91 22.81 15.28
CA LYS A 114 -9.83 22.72 16.42
C LYS A 114 -9.36 23.44 17.67
N SER A 115 -8.07 23.71 17.80
CA SER A 115 -7.54 24.34 19.00
C SER A 115 -7.36 25.86 18.81
N ARG A 116 -7.97 26.65 19.69
CA ARG A 116 -7.52 28.03 19.98
C ARG A 116 -6.34 28.04 20.98
N ASP A 117 -5.88 26.87 21.41
CA ASP A 117 -4.96 26.67 22.51
C ASP A 117 -3.63 26.09 22.01
N ARG A 118 -2.66 26.99 21.82
CA ARG A 118 -1.33 26.72 21.24
C ARG A 118 -0.65 25.50 21.85
N LYS A 119 -0.86 25.24 23.14
CA LYS A 119 -0.22 24.14 23.88
C LYS A 119 -0.67 22.76 23.38
N ARG A 120 -1.95 22.59 23.01
CA ARG A 120 -2.46 21.33 22.44
C ARG A 120 -1.96 21.07 21.02
N CYS A 121 -1.75 22.12 20.23
CA CYS A 121 -1.12 21.98 18.92
C CYS A 121 0.33 21.52 19.07
N ASP A 122 1.10 22.14 19.97
CA ASP A 122 2.50 21.77 20.21
C ASP A 122 2.64 20.32 20.70
N ASP A 123 1.74 19.85 21.55
CA ASP A 123 1.74 18.45 22.04
C ASP A 123 1.41 17.44 20.93
N ILE A 124 0.48 17.78 20.01
CA ILE A 124 0.15 16.91 18.87
C ILE A 124 1.26 16.91 17.83
N VAL A 125 1.88 18.06 17.57
CA VAL A 125 3.08 18.13 16.72
C VAL A 125 4.18 17.26 17.30
N LYS A 126 4.48 17.36 18.60
CA LYS A 126 5.45 16.49 19.29
C LYS A 126 5.10 15.01 19.20
N LEU A 127 3.82 14.64 19.27
CA LEU A 127 3.37 13.25 19.15
C LEU A 127 3.58 12.70 17.73
N VAL A 128 3.41 13.54 16.69
CA VAL A 128 3.68 13.12 15.31
C VAL A 128 5.18 13.11 15.02
N GLU A 129 5.92 14.11 15.48
CA GLU A 129 7.39 14.17 15.35
C GLU A 129 8.08 13.01 16.09
N SER A 130 7.53 12.54 17.21
CA SER A 130 8.05 11.38 17.94
C SER A 130 7.77 10.05 17.23
N GLY A 131 6.91 10.05 16.21
CA GLY A 131 6.53 8.85 15.47
C GLY A 131 5.66 7.87 16.26
N GLU A 132 5.24 8.21 17.49
CA GLU A 132 4.42 7.35 18.35
C GLU A 132 3.08 6.99 17.70
N VAL A 133 2.49 7.92 16.94
CA VAL A 133 1.23 7.68 16.18
C VAL A 133 1.40 6.57 15.13
N PHE A 134 2.65 6.31 14.68
CA PHE A 134 2.97 5.32 13.65
C PHE A 134 3.49 3.99 14.22
N LYS A 135 3.69 3.87 15.54
CA LYS A 135 4.23 2.65 16.17
C LYS A 135 3.34 1.42 16.03
N GLY A 136 2.01 1.57 16.06
CA GLY A 136 1.09 0.44 15.83
C GLY A 136 1.23 -0.17 14.43
N LEU A 137 1.77 0.61 13.49
CA LEU A 137 1.90 0.26 12.08
C LEU A 137 3.34 -0.06 11.66
N HIS A 138 4.26 -0.23 12.63
CA HIS A 138 5.68 -0.44 12.38
C HIS A 138 5.96 -1.80 11.71
N ARG A 139 7.02 -1.83 10.89
CA ARG A 139 7.47 -2.95 10.05
C ARG A 139 7.58 -4.31 10.78
N SER A 140 7.86 -4.29 12.09
CA SER A 140 8.02 -5.49 12.93
C SER A 140 6.71 -6.07 13.46
N THR A 141 5.60 -5.32 13.47
CA THR A 141 4.33 -5.79 14.02
C THR A 141 3.40 -6.33 12.95
N LEU A 142 3.15 -5.64 11.84
CA LEU A 142 2.14 -6.07 10.85
C LEU A 142 2.61 -7.12 9.84
N PHE A 143 3.88 -7.09 9.42
CA PHE A 143 4.39 -7.95 8.35
C PHE A 143 5.33 -9.07 8.83
N HIS A 144 5.69 -9.07 10.12
CA HIS A 144 6.55 -10.09 10.73
C HIS A 144 5.87 -10.87 11.87
N ASN A 145 4.71 -10.42 12.36
CA ASN A 145 3.89 -11.21 13.25
C ASN A 145 2.75 -11.87 12.46
N PRO A 146 2.74 -13.20 12.28
CA PRO A 146 1.67 -13.91 11.58
C PRO A 146 0.30 -13.78 12.27
N ASN A 147 0.27 -13.31 13.53
CA ASN A 147 -0.94 -13.10 14.31
C ASN A 147 -1.33 -11.62 14.44
N ALA A 148 -0.62 -10.68 13.79
CA ALA A 148 -1.03 -9.28 13.84
C ALA A 148 -2.28 -9.06 12.98
N SER A 149 -3.35 -8.64 13.64
CA SER A 149 -4.54 -8.09 12.99
C SER A 149 -4.39 -6.59 12.82
N ILE A 150 -4.96 -6.02 11.76
CA ILE A 150 -5.11 -4.55 11.65
C ILE A 150 -6.20 -4.04 12.61
N PHE A 151 -7.01 -4.96 13.13
CA PHE A 151 -8.22 -4.71 13.92
C PHE A 151 -8.04 -5.01 15.41
N ASP A 152 -6.82 -5.35 15.85
CA ASP A 152 -6.47 -5.51 17.27
C ASP A 152 -5.83 -4.23 17.85
#